data_AF-A0A1G2ZIN5-F1
#
_entry.id   AF-A0A1G2ZIN5-F1
#
_cell.length_a   1.000
_cell.length_b   1.000
_cell.length_c   1.000
_cell.angle_alpha   90.00
_cell.angle_beta   90.00
_cell.angle_gamma   90.00
#
_symmetry.space_group_name_H-M   'P 1'
#
loop_
_entity.id
_entity.type
_entity.pdbx_description
1 polymer ?
#
loop_
_entity_poly.entity_id
_entity_poly.type
_entity_poly.pdbx_seq_one_letter_code
_entity_poly.pdbx_strand_id
1 'polypeptide(L)'
;MYFKSIQKLRGLAALSVFFYHVGVHLRVTGNNPDTLFRYINDNFGMDGVTLFFVISGFVMSYLLNSDTNRFFLKRVLRIYPPFLAATFFVCLFYLLVKGHCPSTKLYLALSLLPLGKQSYPLGVEWSLIYEIFFYVICSVFACNYLKRFFLYFLIAWLSAIYIAQHYYDAPTLFLPTARDIFFSAYNIPFILGGISFYIYKNAKKFAGQLDNKYLAVVFIGALALCTIHYMLAEFALRILFFGAGIGLIVIVGTLRDVSNINTGGKSLLEKLGDRSYGIYLLHVPVIVFIYNSMKAHYGKANEVAGFIALALALILGWYFGGLDIFMHRVLKEYFFGKREKL
;
A
#
# COMPACT_ATOMS: atom_id res chain seq x y z
N MET A 1 8.83 5.90 -16.04
CA MET A 1 8.97 7.27 -15.50
C MET A 1 9.03 7.17 -13.98
N TYR A 2 9.97 7.86 -13.34
CA TYR A 2 10.14 7.84 -11.89
C TYR A 2 9.60 9.15 -11.28
N PHE A 3 8.54 9.05 -10.49
CA PHE A 3 7.98 10.20 -9.75
C PHE A 3 8.59 10.25 -8.35
N LYS A 4 9.36 11.31 -8.05
CA LYS A 4 10.01 11.53 -6.75
C LYS A 4 8.97 11.69 -5.64
N SER A 5 7.92 12.46 -5.92
CA SER A 5 6.78 12.67 -5.02
C SER A 5 6.11 11.35 -4.63
N ILE A 6 5.85 10.47 -5.60
CA ILE A 6 5.26 9.14 -5.33
C ILE A 6 6.17 8.31 -4.42
N GLN A 7 7.49 8.29 -4.64
CA GLN A 7 8.37 7.53 -3.73
C GLN A 7 8.38 8.13 -2.33
N LYS A 8 8.41 9.45 -2.19
CA LYS A 8 8.33 10.09 -0.86
C LYS A 8 7.04 9.71 -0.14
N LEU A 9 5.90 9.73 -0.84
CA LEU A 9 4.61 9.33 -0.29
C LEU A 9 4.60 7.84 0.10
N ARG A 10 5.16 6.94 -0.72
CA ARG A 10 5.33 5.52 -0.35
C ARG A 10 6.18 5.34 0.91
N GLY A 11 7.22 6.15 1.06
CA GLY A 11 8.06 6.16 2.27
C GLY A 11 7.25 6.57 3.51
N LEU A 12 6.45 7.63 3.40
CA LEU A 12 5.55 8.07 4.47
C LEU A 12 4.48 7.03 4.81
N ALA A 13 3.88 6.41 3.80
CA ALA A 13 2.91 5.33 3.97
C ALA A 13 3.52 4.13 4.72
N ALA A 14 4.72 3.69 4.34
CA ALA A 14 5.43 2.60 5.01
C ALA A 14 5.68 2.92 6.49
N LEU A 15 6.16 4.13 6.79
CA LEU A 15 6.39 4.56 8.16
C LEU A 15 5.09 4.64 8.96
N SER A 16 4.01 5.17 8.38
CA SER A 16 2.69 5.28 9.03
C SER A 16 2.16 3.92 9.48
N VAL A 17 2.12 2.95 8.56
CA VAL A 17 1.70 1.58 8.84
C VAL A 17 2.59 0.93 9.90
N PHE A 18 3.89 1.18 9.80
CA PHE A 18 4.86 0.58 10.68
C PHE A 18 4.74 1.07 12.14
N PHE A 19 4.73 2.39 12.35
CA PHE A 19 4.55 2.98 13.68
C PHE A 19 3.23 2.55 14.32
N TYR A 20 2.15 2.48 13.53
CA TYR A 20 0.87 1.97 13.99
C TYR A 20 0.97 0.53 14.53
N HIS A 21 1.57 -0.40 13.77
CA HIS A 21 1.66 -1.80 14.22
C HIS A 21 2.56 -1.98 15.45
N VAL A 22 3.62 -1.18 15.60
CA VAL A 22 4.42 -1.16 16.83
C VAL A 22 3.53 -0.81 18.03
N GLY A 23 2.74 0.27 17.94
CA GLY A 23 1.84 0.68 19.02
C GLY A 23 0.74 -0.34 19.31
N VAL A 24 0.04 -0.84 18.29
CA VAL A 24 -1.06 -1.80 18.45
C VAL A 24 -0.58 -3.11 19.05
N HIS A 25 0.51 -3.69 18.54
CA HIS A 25 1.00 -4.96 19.06
C HIS A 25 1.58 -4.81 20.47
N LEU A 26 2.11 -3.64 20.83
CA LEU A 26 2.61 -3.39 22.18
C LEU A 26 1.46 -3.28 23.18
N ARG A 27 0.37 -2.60 22.79
CA ARG A 27 -0.87 -2.53 23.59
C ARG A 27 -1.48 -3.92 23.81
N VAL A 28 -1.59 -4.73 22.74
CA VAL A 28 -2.18 -6.08 22.80
C VAL A 28 -1.29 -7.07 23.56
N THR A 29 0.03 -7.03 23.36
CA THR A 29 0.94 -8.06 23.89
C THR A 29 1.57 -7.66 25.23
N GLY A 30 1.83 -6.37 25.42
CA GLY A 30 2.53 -5.81 26.57
C GLY A 30 1.66 -5.54 27.79
N ASN A 31 0.34 -5.45 27.61
CA ASN A 31 -0.63 -5.12 28.66
C ASN A 31 -0.25 -3.85 29.46
N ASN A 32 0.43 -2.92 28.80
CA ASN A 32 0.84 -1.64 29.37
C ASN A 32 0.25 -0.50 28.51
N PRO A 33 -0.80 0.20 28.99
CA PRO A 33 -1.40 1.29 28.23
C PRO A 33 -0.55 2.57 28.25
N ASP A 34 0.34 2.74 29.23
CA ASP A 34 1.12 3.96 29.45
C ASP A 34 2.45 3.97 28.70
N THR A 35 2.39 3.74 27.39
CA THR A 35 3.57 3.81 26.52
C THR A 35 3.56 5.06 25.66
N LEU A 36 4.73 5.55 25.23
CA LEU A 36 4.84 6.64 24.25
C LEU A 36 4.09 6.35 22.94
N PHE A 37 3.91 5.08 22.58
CA PHE A 37 3.20 4.66 21.39
C PHE A 37 1.67 4.83 21.48
N ARG A 38 1.10 5.10 22.67
CA ARG A 38 -0.35 5.33 22.86
C ARG A 38 -0.89 6.56 22.13
N TYR A 39 -0.01 7.51 21.82
CA TYR A 39 -0.35 8.73 21.08
C TYR A 39 -0.47 8.51 19.57
N ILE A 40 -0.12 7.33 19.08
CA ILE A 40 -0.33 6.96 17.68
C ILE A 40 -1.81 6.62 17.49
N ASN A 41 -2.49 7.44 16.69
CA ASN A 41 -3.92 7.29 16.40
C ASN A 41 -4.20 5.92 15.75
N ASP A 42 -5.29 5.25 16.13
CA ASP A 42 -5.65 3.94 15.58
C ASP A 42 -5.96 4.01 14.06
N ASN A 43 -6.27 5.18 13.51
CA ASN A 43 -6.46 5.37 12.06
C ASN A 43 -5.13 5.39 11.28
N PHE A 44 -4.00 5.65 11.92
CA PHE A 44 -2.72 5.92 11.25
C PHE A 44 -2.23 4.74 10.39
N GLY A 45 -2.56 3.51 10.79
CA GLY A 45 -2.32 2.31 9.99
C GLY A 45 -3.17 2.26 8.73
N MET A 46 -4.48 2.50 8.88
CA MET A 46 -5.44 2.50 7.77
C MET A 46 -5.17 3.64 6.79
N ASP A 47 -4.76 4.80 7.28
CA ASP A 47 -4.35 5.96 6.47
C ASP A 47 -3.12 5.61 5.62
N GLY A 48 -2.13 4.94 6.22
CA GLY A 48 -0.95 4.47 5.50
C GLY A 48 -1.28 3.46 4.39
N VAL A 49 -2.16 2.50 4.64
CA VAL A 49 -2.61 1.55 3.60
C VAL A 49 -3.44 2.24 2.52
N THR A 50 -4.33 3.16 2.90
CA THR A 50 -5.10 3.98 1.95
C THR A 50 -4.18 4.75 1.02
N LEU A 51 -3.09 5.31 1.55
CA LEU A 51 -2.08 6.00 0.76
C LEU A 51 -1.42 5.07 -0.27
N PHE A 52 -1.04 3.85 0.13
CA PHE A 52 -0.51 2.85 -0.81
C PHE A 52 -1.52 2.51 -1.91
N PHE A 53 -2.79 2.34 -1.58
CA PHE A 53 -3.84 1.99 -2.55
C PHE A 53 -4.12 3.13 -3.53
N VAL A 54 -4.16 4.39 -3.08
CA VAL A 54 -4.26 5.56 -3.99
C VAL A 54 -3.07 5.62 -4.94
N ILE A 55 -1.85 5.41 -4.43
CA ILE A 55 -0.66 5.38 -5.29
C ILE A 55 -0.75 4.23 -6.31
N SER A 56 -1.17 3.05 -5.88
CA SER A 56 -1.33 1.88 -6.75
C SER A 56 -2.34 2.15 -7.86
N GLY A 57 -3.51 2.72 -7.51
CA GLY A 57 -4.52 3.19 -8.45
C GLY A 57 -3.97 4.14 -9.51
N PHE A 58 -3.22 5.17 -9.07
CA PHE A 58 -2.59 6.14 -9.96
C PHE A 58 -1.57 5.50 -10.90
N VAL A 59 -0.65 4.69 -10.36
CA VAL A 59 0.42 4.05 -11.13
C VAL A 59 -0.13 3.04 -12.12
N MET A 60 -1.13 2.23 -11.76
CA MET A 60 -1.75 1.29 -12.70
C MET A 60 -2.43 2.02 -13.86
N SER A 61 -3.15 3.10 -13.55
CA SER A 61 -3.84 3.91 -14.56
C SER A 61 -2.85 4.61 -15.51
N TYR A 62 -1.71 5.06 -14.96
CA TYR A 62 -0.58 5.56 -15.75
C TYR A 62 -0.03 4.48 -16.68
N LEU A 63 0.26 3.28 -16.16
CA LEU A 63 0.82 2.17 -16.93
C LEU A 63 -0.13 1.71 -18.03
N LEU A 64 -1.42 1.59 -17.75
CA LEU A 64 -2.44 1.30 -18.77
C LEU A 64 -2.39 2.32 -19.92
N ASN A 65 -2.02 3.57 -19.62
CA ASN A 65 -1.92 4.63 -20.61
C ASN A 65 -0.59 4.68 -21.36
N SER A 66 0.49 4.11 -20.81
CA SER A 66 1.84 4.15 -21.39
C SER A 66 2.31 2.83 -22.01
N ASP A 67 2.08 1.69 -21.34
CA ASP A 67 2.58 0.37 -21.74
C ASP A 67 1.68 -0.74 -21.16
N THR A 68 0.94 -1.41 -22.05
CA THR A 68 0.04 -2.53 -21.70
C THR A 68 0.65 -3.90 -22.02
N ASN A 69 1.85 -3.96 -22.62
CA ASN A 69 2.45 -5.21 -23.02
C ASN A 69 2.82 -6.04 -21.80
N ARG A 70 2.31 -7.28 -21.74
CA ARG A 70 2.49 -8.21 -20.61
C ARG A 70 2.16 -7.55 -19.26
N PHE A 71 1.13 -6.68 -19.23
CA PHE A 71 0.76 -5.88 -18.06
C PHE A 71 0.66 -6.73 -16.79
N PHE A 72 -0.17 -7.78 -16.81
CA PHE A 72 -0.38 -8.66 -15.65
C PHE A 72 0.92 -9.34 -15.21
N LEU A 73 1.71 -9.88 -16.14
CA LEU A 73 2.98 -10.54 -15.83
C LEU A 73 3.97 -9.56 -15.17
N LYS A 74 4.08 -8.33 -15.67
CA LYS A 74 4.92 -7.28 -15.07
C LYS A 74 4.51 -6.98 -13.62
N ARG A 75 3.22 -7.12 -13.30
CA ARG A 75 2.70 -6.90 -11.93
C ARG A 75 2.93 -8.10 -11.03
N VAL A 76 2.66 -9.31 -11.51
CA VAL A 76 2.94 -10.56 -10.79
C VAL A 76 4.42 -10.65 -10.41
N LEU A 77 5.33 -10.36 -11.36
CA LEU A 77 6.79 -10.35 -11.12
C LEU A 77 7.25 -9.22 -10.19
N ARG A 78 6.40 -8.23 -9.89
CA ARG A 78 6.70 -7.19 -8.90
C ARG A 78 6.25 -7.58 -7.49
N ILE A 79 5.14 -8.31 -7.34
CA ILE A 79 4.53 -8.66 -6.05
C ILE A 79 5.03 -10.02 -5.56
N TYR A 80 4.88 -11.06 -6.38
CA TYR A 80 5.04 -12.45 -5.94
C TYR A 80 6.47 -12.79 -5.50
N PRO A 81 7.54 -12.50 -6.27
CA PRO A 81 8.87 -12.92 -5.89
C PRO A 81 9.30 -12.44 -4.48
N PRO A 82 9.27 -11.14 -4.17
CA PRO A 82 9.53 -10.66 -2.80
C PRO A 82 8.52 -11.18 -1.76
N PHE A 83 7.23 -11.34 -2.10
CA PHE A 83 6.24 -11.92 -1.17
C PHE A 83 6.56 -13.38 -0.80
N LEU A 84 6.90 -14.21 -1.80
CA LEU A 84 7.27 -15.60 -1.61
C LEU A 84 8.57 -15.70 -0.79
N ALA A 85 9.56 -14.85 -1.07
CA ALA A 85 10.79 -14.80 -0.30
C ALA A 85 10.54 -14.42 1.16
N ALA A 86 9.74 -13.38 1.43
CA ALA A 86 9.39 -12.99 2.80
C ALA A 86 8.66 -14.12 3.53
N THR A 87 7.67 -14.73 2.87
CA THR A 87 6.89 -15.84 3.43
C THR A 87 7.79 -17.03 3.74
N PHE A 88 8.70 -17.38 2.82
CA PHE A 88 9.68 -18.44 3.02
C PHE A 88 10.56 -18.17 4.23
N PHE A 89 11.18 -16.98 4.33
CA PHE A 89 12.05 -16.64 5.45
C PHE A 89 11.30 -16.63 6.79
N VAL A 90 10.07 -16.10 6.83
CA VAL A 90 9.24 -16.13 8.05
C VAL A 90 8.85 -17.55 8.43
N CYS A 91 8.42 -18.39 7.49
CA CYS A 91 8.08 -19.78 7.78
C CYS A 91 9.29 -20.58 8.23
N LEU A 92 10.44 -20.44 7.56
CA LEU A 92 11.70 -21.08 7.94
C LEU A 92 12.11 -20.66 9.36
N PHE A 93 12.05 -19.37 9.65
CA PHE A 93 12.36 -18.84 10.97
C PHE A 93 11.45 -19.42 12.06
N TYR A 94 10.13 -19.46 11.83
CA TYR A 94 9.19 -20.06 12.77
C TYR A 94 9.43 -21.56 12.95
N LEU A 95 9.74 -22.30 11.89
CA LEU A 95 10.09 -23.72 12.00
C LEU A 95 11.35 -23.93 12.86
N LEU A 96 12.40 -23.13 12.65
CA LEU A 96 13.65 -23.24 13.39
C LEU A 96 13.52 -22.82 14.86
N VAL A 97 12.70 -21.81 15.17
CA VAL A 97 12.62 -21.22 16.52
C VAL A 97 11.44 -21.75 17.34
N LYS A 98 10.31 -22.08 16.70
CA LYS A 98 9.07 -22.53 17.35
C LYS A 98 8.70 -23.98 17.03
N GLY A 99 9.41 -24.62 16.10
CA GLY A 99 9.14 -26.02 15.72
C GLY A 99 7.89 -26.22 14.86
N HIS A 100 7.22 -25.15 14.42
CA HIS A 100 6.01 -25.25 13.58
C HIS A 100 5.93 -24.09 12.57
N CYS A 101 5.19 -24.31 11.48
CA CYS A 101 4.86 -23.26 10.50
C CYS A 101 3.74 -22.36 11.07
N PRO A 102 3.72 -21.05 10.80
CA PRO A 102 2.64 -20.17 11.24
C PRO A 102 1.29 -20.43 10.52
N SER A 103 1.30 -21.13 9.38
CA SER A 103 0.08 -21.47 8.63
C SER A 103 0.05 -22.94 8.22
N THR A 104 -1.07 -23.61 8.49
CA THR A 104 -1.33 -25.01 8.11
C THR A 104 -1.79 -25.15 6.66
N LYS A 105 -2.37 -24.09 6.09
CA LYS A 105 -2.84 -24.05 4.69
C LYS A 105 -2.05 -23.01 3.89
N LEU A 106 -0.73 -23.13 3.94
CA LEU A 106 0.19 -22.17 3.33
C LEU A 106 -0.13 -21.89 1.85
N TYR A 107 -0.47 -22.92 1.08
CA TYR A 107 -0.85 -22.79 -0.33
C TYR A 107 -2.03 -21.83 -0.57
N LEU A 108 -2.98 -21.70 0.37
CA LEU A 108 -4.06 -20.72 0.27
C LEU A 108 -3.55 -19.30 0.50
N ALA A 109 -2.67 -19.10 1.49
CA ALA A 109 -2.05 -17.81 1.74
C ALA A 109 -1.19 -17.35 0.56
N LEU A 110 -0.46 -18.28 -0.07
CA LEU A 110 0.38 -18.01 -1.25
C LEU A 110 -0.43 -17.62 -2.50
N SER A 111 -1.71 -17.99 -2.58
CA SER A 111 -2.55 -17.68 -3.74
C SER A 111 -2.94 -16.20 -3.85
N LEU A 112 -2.95 -15.48 -2.72
CA LEU A 112 -3.48 -14.11 -2.62
C LEU A 112 -4.89 -13.94 -3.23
N LEU A 113 -5.67 -15.02 -3.27
CA LEU A 113 -7.05 -15.00 -3.75
C LEU A 113 -8.02 -14.63 -2.61
N PRO A 114 -9.16 -13.99 -2.92
CA PRO A 114 -10.18 -13.64 -1.94
C PRO A 114 -10.98 -14.88 -1.52
N LEU A 115 -10.37 -15.71 -0.67
CA LEU A 115 -10.91 -16.99 -0.20
C LEU A 115 -11.50 -16.90 1.21
N GLY A 116 -11.76 -15.69 1.71
CA GLY A 116 -12.22 -15.46 3.07
C GLY A 116 -11.11 -15.64 4.12
N LYS A 117 -11.52 -15.95 5.36
CA LYS A 117 -10.61 -16.09 6.50
C LYS A 117 -9.66 -17.27 6.33
N GLN A 118 -8.36 -16.99 6.20
CA GLN A 118 -7.28 -17.97 6.14
C GLN A 118 -6.17 -17.62 7.15
N SER A 119 -5.24 -18.55 7.40
CA SER A 119 -4.03 -18.27 8.19
C SER A 119 -2.93 -17.71 7.27
N TYR A 120 -2.49 -16.50 7.56
CA TYR A 120 -1.57 -15.71 6.76
C TYR A 120 -0.25 -15.48 7.54
N PRO A 121 0.90 -16.01 7.05
CA PRO A 121 2.18 -15.94 7.76
C PRO A 121 2.70 -14.53 8.07
N LEU A 122 2.43 -13.55 7.19
CA LEU A 122 2.98 -12.20 7.32
C LEU A 122 2.07 -11.24 8.08
N GLY A 123 0.77 -11.55 8.21
CA GLY A 123 -0.23 -10.71 8.86
C GLY A 123 -0.62 -9.45 8.09
N VAL A 124 -0.15 -9.29 6.85
CA VAL A 124 -0.36 -8.09 6.01
C VAL A 124 -0.92 -8.43 4.63
N GLU A 125 -1.11 -9.71 4.32
CA GLU A 125 -1.51 -10.24 3.02
C GLU A 125 -2.90 -9.76 2.58
N TRP A 126 -3.75 -9.37 3.53
CA TRP A 126 -5.07 -8.84 3.25
C TRP A 126 -5.02 -7.69 2.24
N SER A 127 -4.02 -6.81 2.32
CA SER A 127 -3.88 -5.68 1.40
C SER A 127 -3.42 -6.11 0.01
N LEU A 128 -2.59 -7.16 -0.06
CA LEU A 128 -2.11 -7.75 -1.32
C LEU A 128 -3.24 -8.45 -2.07
N ILE A 129 -4.22 -9.03 -1.38
CA ILE A 129 -5.43 -9.61 -2.01
C ILE A 129 -6.18 -8.51 -2.77
N TYR A 130 -6.41 -7.35 -2.14
CA TYR A 130 -7.04 -6.20 -2.80
C TYR A 130 -6.20 -5.66 -3.96
N GLU A 131 -4.88 -5.60 -3.80
CA GLU A 131 -3.98 -5.12 -4.85
C GLU A 131 -3.96 -6.05 -6.08
N ILE A 132 -3.84 -7.37 -5.88
CA ILE A 132 -3.91 -8.35 -6.97
C ILE A 132 -5.27 -8.32 -7.65
N PHE A 133 -6.37 -8.22 -6.89
CA PHE A 133 -7.71 -8.08 -7.44
C PHE A 133 -7.83 -6.83 -8.33
N PHE A 134 -7.37 -5.68 -7.86
CA PHE A 134 -7.36 -4.45 -8.67
C PHE A 134 -6.48 -4.58 -9.92
N TYR A 135 -5.36 -5.31 -9.83
CA TYR A 135 -4.48 -5.55 -10.98
C TYR A 135 -5.12 -6.48 -12.02
N VAL A 136 -5.92 -7.46 -11.60
CA VAL A 136 -6.72 -8.29 -12.51
C VAL A 136 -7.72 -7.42 -13.26
N ILE A 137 -8.45 -6.53 -12.57
CA ILE A 137 -9.36 -5.56 -13.19
C ILE A 137 -8.59 -4.71 -14.21
N CYS A 138 -7.48 -4.09 -13.80
CA CYS A 138 -6.64 -3.29 -14.72
C CYS A 138 -6.19 -4.11 -15.94
N SER A 139 -5.87 -5.38 -15.76
CA SER A 139 -5.42 -6.26 -16.86
C SER A 139 -6.51 -6.53 -17.89
N VAL A 140 -7.78 -6.62 -17.47
CA VAL A 140 -8.92 -6.67 -18.40
C VAL A 140 -8.98 -5.39 -19.24
N PHE A 141 -8.76 -4.22 -18.63
CA PHE A 141 -8.73 -2.93 -19.32
C PHE A 141 -7.42 -2.65 -20.09
N ALA A 142 -6.40 -3.51 -19.97
CA ALA A 142 -5.16 -3.38 -20.73
C ALA A 142 -5.34 -3.68 -22.24
N CYS A 143 -6.45 -4.32 -22.61
CA CYS A 143 -6.86 -4.49 -24.00
C CYS A 143 -7.20 -3.12 -24.64
N ASN A 144 -6.65 -2.84 -25.83
CA ASN A 144 -6.74 -1.53 -26.49
C ASN A 144 -8.18 -0.98 -26.61
N TYR A 145 -9.16 -1.84 -26.89
CA TYR A 145 -10.56 -1.44 -27.01
C TYR A 145 -11.20 -1.03 -25.68
N LEU A 146 -10.85 -1.71 -24.58
CA LEU A 146 -11.47 -1.49 -23.27
C LEU A 146 -10.84 -0.31 -22.52
N LYS A 147 -9.56 -0.04 -22.74
CA LYS A 147 -8.80 1.04 -22.09
C LYS A 147 -9.49 2.41 -22.08
N ARG A 148 -10.20 2.77 -23.16
CA ARG A 148 -10.94 4.04 -23.25
C ARG A 148 -12.11 4.14 -22.27
N PHE A 149 -12.66 3.00 -21.85
CA PHE A 149 -13.77 2.91 -20.92
C PHE A 149 -13.33 2.88 -19.46
N PHE A 150 -12.04 2.80 -19.18
CA PHE A 150 -11.55 2.58 -17.82
C PHE A 150 -11.93 3.70 -16.84
N LEU A 151 -11.86 4.98 -17.24
CA LEU A 151 -12.33 6.09 -16.39
C LEU A 151 -13.83 5.97 -16.06
N TYR A 152 -14.66 5.67 -17.06
CA TYR A 152 -16.10 5.51 -16.87
C TYR A 152 -16.41 4.31 -15.96
N PHE A 153 -15.67 3.21 -16.11
CA PHE A 153 -15.74 2.07 -15.21
C PHE A 153 -15.37 2.47 -13.78
N LEU A 154 -14.29 3.22 -13.56
CA LEU A 154 -13.88 3.67 -12.23
C LEU A 154 -14.98 4.51 -11.56
N ILE A 155 -15.60 5.45 -12.29
CA ILE A 155 -16.69 6.27 -11.78
C ILE A 155 -17.92 5.40 -11.45
N ALA A 156 -18.32 4.52 -12.37
CA ALA A 156 -19.45 3.62 -12.16
C ALA A 156 -19.20 2.67 -10.98
N TRP A 157 -17.98 2.18 -10.82
CA TRP A 157 -17.61 1.29 -9.72
C TRP A 157 -17.59 2.02 -8.37
N LEU A 158 -17.11 3.27 -8.32
CA LEU A 158 -17.20 4.10 -7.13
C LEU A 158 -18.66 4.32 -6.72
N SER A 159 -19.53 4.65 -7.67
CA SER A 159 -20.96 4.81 -7.43
C SER A 159 -21.59 3.49 -6.96
N ALA A 160 -21.22 2.36 -7.56
CA ALA A 160 -21.72 1.04 -7.15
C ALA A 160 -21.30 0.67 -5.73
N ILE A 161 -20.05 0.95 -5.34
CA ILE A 161 -19.58 0.74 -3.95
C ILE A 161 -20.35 1.65 -3.00
N TYR A 162 -20.51 2.94 -3.33
CA TYR A 162 -21.28 3.86 -2.48
C TYR A 162 -22.71 3.38 -2.28
N ILE A 163 -23.38 2.95 -3.35
CA ILE A 163 -24.73 2.40 -3.28
C ILE A 163 -24.76 1.13 -2.42
N ALA A 164 -23.82 0.20 -2.63
CA ALA A 164 -23.74 -1.05 -1.90
C ALA A 164 -23.48 -0.85 -0.39
N GLN A 165 -22.60 0.09 -0.03
CA GLN A 165 -22.30 0.42 1.36
C GLN A 165 -23.48 1.11 2.06
N HIS A 166 -24.11 2.09 1.39
CA HIS A 166 -25.11 2.94 2.02
C HIS A 166 -26.53 2.33 2.04
N TYR A 167 -26.91 1.57 1.01
CA TYR A 167 -28.28 1.05 0.87
C TYR A 167 -28.40 -0.47 1.10
N TYR A 168 -27.29 -1.21 1.07
CA TYR A 168 -27.31 -2.68 1.14
C TYR A 168 -26.37 -3.25 2.21
N ASP A 169 -25.79 -2.41 3.08
CA ASP A 169 -24.88 -2.80 4.16
C ASP A 169 -23.76 -3.76 3.72
N ALA A 170 -23.23 -3.54 2.50
CA ALA A 170 -22.24 -4.44 1.92
C ALA A 170 -20.99 -4.54 2.81
N PRO A 171 -20.52 -5.77 3.13
CA PRO A 171 -19.46 -5.94 4.11
C PRO A 171 -18.12 -5.43 3.60
N THR A 172 -17.38 -4.71 4.47
CA THR A 172 -15.99 -4.32 4.21
C THR A 172 -15.05 -5.14 5.10
N LEU A 173 -14.51 -6.25 4.56
CA LEU A 173 -13.71 -7.22 5.29
C LEU A 173 -12.23 -7.13 4.91
N PHE A 174 -11.32 -7.30 5.88
CA PHE A 174 -9.89 -7.45 5.57
C PHE A 174 -9.63 -8.67 4.69
N LEU A 175 -10.27 -9.80 5.02
CA LEU A 175 -10.13 -11.07 4.29
C LEU A 175 -11.44 -11.39 3.57
N PRO A 176 -11.72 -10.74 2.42
CA PRO A 176 -12.98 -10.90 1.71
C PRO A 176 -13.06 -12.26 0.99
N THR A 177 -14.28 -12.69 0.70
CA THR A 177 -14.51 -13.69 -0.35
C THR A 177 -14.60 -13.03 -1.73
N ALA A 178 -14.62 -13.84 -2.80
CA ALA A 178 -14.83 -13.34 -4.16
C ALA A 178 -16.15 -12.56 -4.34
N ARG A 179 -17.15 -12.81 -3.49
CA ARG A 179 -18.45 -12.09 -3.52
C ARG A 179 -18.36 -10.71 -2.86
N ASP A 180 -17.58 -10.61 -1.78
CA ASP A 180 -17.49 -9.39 -0.98
C ASP A 180 -16.52 -8.38 -1.59
N ILE A 181 -15.43 -8.88 -2.19
CA ILE A 181 -14.29 -8.04 -2.57
C ILE A 181 -14.67 -6.94 -3.57
N PHE A 182 -15.62 -7.18 -4.48
CA PHE A 182 -15.97 -6.20 -5.52
C PHE A 182 -16.63 -4.94 -4.95
N PHE A 183 -17.43 -5.07 -3.89
CA PHE A 183 -18.19 -3.96 -3.28
C PHE A 183 -17.58 -3.42 -1.98
N SER A 184 -16.43 -3.94 -1.58
CA SER A 184 -15.70 -3.50 -0.40
C SER A 184 -15.22 -2.04 -0.53
N ALA A 185 -15.39 -1.26 0.55
CA ALA A 185 -14.92 0.12 0.60
C ALA A 185 -13.38 0.24 0.46
N TYR A 186 -12.63 -0.84 0.68
CA TYR A 186 -11.18 -0.85 0.46
C TYR A 186 -10.76 -0.69 -1.01
N ASN A 187 -11.68 -0.80 -1.97
CA ASN A 187 -11.38 -0.48 -3.38
C ASN A 187 -11.44 1.02 -3.69
N ILE A 188 -12.14 1.81 -2.87
CA ILE A 188 -12.33 3.26 -3.08
C ILE A 188 -10.98 3.98 -3.31
N PRO A 189 -9.92 3.74 -2.52
CA PRO A 189 -8.63 4.38 -2.71
C PRO A 189 -7.98 4.08 -4.06
N PHE A 190 -8.03 2.82 -4.53
CA PHE A 190 -7.53 2.45 -5.86
C PHE A 190 -8.27 3.22 -6.96
N ILE A 191 -9.59 3.33 -6.83
CA ILE A 191 -10.44 4.06 -7.76
C ILE A 191 -10.07 5.55 -7.78
N LEU A 192 -9.97 6.18 -6.61
CA LEU A 192 -9.59 7.59 -6.48
C LEU A 192 -8.19 7.86 -7.01
N GLY A 193 -7.25 6.93 -6.81
CA GLY A 193 -5.93 7.00 -7.43
C GLY A 193 -5.99 6.97 -8.96
N GLY A 194 -6.82 6.10 -9.52
CA GLY A 194 -7.01 6.01 -10.97
C GLY A 194 -7.67 7.26 -11.56
N ILE A 195 -8.73 7.77 -10.93
CA ILE A 195 -9.35 9.05 -11.30
C ILE A 195 -8.31 10.18 -11.22
N SER A 196 -7.50 10.19 -10.17
CA SER A 196 -6.43 11.18 -9.98
C SER A 196 -5.41 11.16 -11.12
N PHE A 197 -5.09 9.99 -11.69
CA PHE A 197 -4.26 9.91 -12.89
C PHE A 197 -4.92 10.57 -14.10
N TYR A 198 -6.22 10.38 -14.34
CA TYR A 198 -6.91 11.01 -15.47
C TYR A 198 -6.98 12.52 -15.34
N ILE A 199 -7.16 13.05 -14.11
CA ILE A 199 -7.05 14.49 -13.82
C ILE A 199 -5.63 14.98 -14.12
N TYR A 200 -4.61 14.29 -13.58
CA TYR A 200 -3.20 14.59 -13.85
C TYR A 200 -2.86 14.58 -15.34
N LYS A 201 -3.33 13.58 -16.10
CA LYS A 201 -3.05 13.42 -17.53
C LYS A 201 -3.50 14.65 -18.34
N ASN A 202 -4.64 15.23 -17.96
CA ASN A 202 -5.16 16.43 -18.59
C ASN A 202 -4.44 17.69 -18.08
N ALA A 203 -4.22 17.81 -16.77
CA ALA A 203 -3.54 18.95 -16.16
C ALA A 203 -2.07 19.07 -16.58
N LYS A 204 -1.38 17.95 -16.82
CA LYS A 204 0.05 17.92 -17.21
C LYS A 204 0.32 18.73 -18.47
N LYS A 205 -0.63 18.81 -19.40
CA LYS A 205 -0.51 19.61 -20.64
C LYS A 205 -0.25 21.09 -20.36
N PHE A 206 -0.71 21.59 -19.21
CA PHE A 206 -0.58 22.97 -18.77
C PHE A 206 0.41 23.12 -17.61
N ALA A 207 1.17 22.08 -17.26
CA ALA A 207 2.00 22.08 -16.05
C ALA A 207 3.02 23.23 -16.00
N GLY A 208 3.57 23.64 -17.15
CA GLY A 208 4.50 24.79 -17.22
C GLY A 208 3.83 26.17 -17.09
N GLN A 209 2.50 26.22 -17.14
CA GLN A 209 1.69 27.46 -17.04
C GLN A 209 0.96 27.55 -15.70
N LEU A 210 0.97 26.49 -14.89
CA LEU A 210 0.28 26.46 -13.61
C LEU A 210 1.06 27.25 -12.56
N ASP A 211 0.51 28.40 -12.18
CA ASP A 211 1.03 29.22 -11.07
C ASP A 211 0.99 28.40 -9.75
N ASN A 212 2.08 28.48 -8.98
CA ASN A 212 2.24 27.81 -7.70
C ASN A 212 1.11 28.11 -6.71
N LYS A 213 0.46 29.28 -6.81
CA LYS A 213 -0.69 29.61 -5.96
C LYS A 213 -1.88 28.66 -6.14
N TYR A 214 -2.17 28.23 -7.38
CA TYR A 214 -3.27 27.30 -7.64
C TYR A 214 -2.95 25.91 -7.09
N LEU A 215 -1.70 25.46 -7.23
CA LEU A 215 -1.24 24.21 -6.63
C LEU A 215 -1.30 24.25 -5.10
N ALA A 216 -1.00 25.41 -4.49
CA ALA A 216 -1.12 25.60 -3.04
C ALA A 216 -2.59 25.53 -2.58
N VAL A 217 -3.53 26.15 -3.30
CA VAL A 217 -4.96 26.06 -2.98
C VAL A 217 -5.47 24.62 -3.06
N VAL A 218 -5.11 23.89 -4.12
CA VAL A 218 -5.47 22.46 -4.26
C VAL A 218 -4.86 21.64 -3.12
N PHE A 219 -3.61 21.92 -2.74
CA PHE A 219 -2.96 21.24 -1.62
C PHE A 219 -3.65 21.53 -0.29
N ILE A 220 -4.05 22.78 -0.02
CA ILE A 220 -4.79 23.14 1.19
C ILE A 220 -6.16 22.43 1.21
N GLY A 221 -6.89 22.41 0.09
CA GLY A 221 -8.13 21.66 -0.03
C GLY A 221 -7.93 20.17 0.22
N ALA A 222 -6.83 19.60 -0.28
CA ALA A 222 -6.46 18.22 -0.03
C ALA A 222 -6.21 17.94 1.46
N LEU A 223 -5.50 18.83 2.16
CA LEU A 223 -5.31 18.75 3.61
C LEU A 223 -6.63 18.88 4.36
N ALA A 224 -7.53 19.77 3.92
CA ALA A 224 -8.86 19.91 4.52
C ALA A 224 -9.65 18.59 4.42
N LEU A 225 -9.66 17.92 3.26
CA LEU A 225 -10.27 16.59 3.10
C LEU A 225 -9.62 15.55 4.02
N CYS A 226 -8.28 15.57 4.11
CA CYS A 226 -7.53 14.72 5.04
C CYS A 226 -7.78 15.06 6.52
N THR A 227 -8.34 16.21 6.86
CA THR A 227 -8.71 16.52 8.25
C THR A 227 -10.16 16.17 8.52
N ILE A 228 -11.06 16.47 7.57
CA ILE A 228 -12.49 16.21 7.66
C ILE A 228 -12.78 14.72 7.85
N HIS A 229 -11.97 13.83 7.25
CA HIS A 229 -12.23 12.39 7.38
C HIS A 229 -12.23 11.89 8.84
N TYR A 230 -11.48 12.51 9.76
CA TYR A 230 -11.49 12.16 11.18
C TYR A 230 -12.82 12.48 11.87
N MET A 231 -13.64 13.35 11.26
CA MET A 231 -14.94 13.78 11.79
C MET A 231 -16.11 12.94 11.25
N LEU A 232 -15.88 12.11 10.23
CA LEU A 232 -16.95 11.33 9.60
C LEU A 232 -17.26 10.07 10.42
N ALA A 233 -18.53 9.72 10.59
CA ALA A 233 -18.91 8.49 11.31
C ALA A 233 -18.79 7.24 10.42
N GLU A 234 -19.25 7.33 9.18
CA GLU A 234 -19.30 6.22 8.23
C GLU A 234 -17.92 5.87 7.68
N PHE A 235 -17.54 4.59 7.77
CA PHE A 235 -16.22 4.12 7.36
C PHE A 235 -15.91 4.35 5.87
N ALA A 236 -16.88 4.09 4.99
CA ALA A 236 -16.71 4.30 3.55
C ALA A 236 -16.46 5.78 3.22
N LEU A 237 -17.16 6.70 3.91
CA LEU A 237 -16.93 8.14 3.77
C LEU A 237 -15.57 8.58 4.31
N ARG A 238 -15.09 8.00 5.43
CA ARG A 238 -13.72 8.25 5.92
C ARG A 238 -12.68 7.92 4.85
N ILE A 239 -12.76 6.71 4.28
CA ILE A 239 -11.86 6.24 3.23
C ILE A 239 -11.97 7.12 1.97
N LEU A 240 -13.19 7.49 1.57
CA LEU A 240 -13.43 8.35 0.41
C LEU A 240 -12.76 9.72 0.56
N PHE A 241 -12.98 10.41 1.69
CA PHE A 241 -12.45 11.75 1.91
C PHE A 241 -10.93 11.73 2.04
N PHE A 242 -10.38 10.79 2.83
CA PHE A 242 -8.93 10.67 2.97
C PHE A 242 -8.28 10.29 1.63
N GLY A 243 -8.83 9.29 0.93
CA GLY A 243 -8.35 8.87 -0.38
C GLY A 243 -8.41 9.99 -1.44
N ALA A 244 -9.44 10.85 -1.39
CA ALA A 244 -9.57 11.98 -2.30
C ALA A 244 -8.52 13.06 -1.99
N GLY A 245 -8.30 13.37 -0.71
CA GLY A 245 -7.21 14.24 -0.27
C GLY A 245 -5.85 13.73 -0.73
N ILE A 246 -5.54 12.45 -0.51
CA ILE A 246 -4.29 11.83 -0.99
C ILE A 246 -4.21 11.87 -2.52
N GLY A 247 -5.30 11.63 -3.24
CA GLY A 247 -5.35 11.72 -4.71
C GLY A 247 -4.95 13.10 -5.23
N LEU A 248 -5.46 14.16 -4.60
CA LEU A 248 -5.07 15.55 -4.89
C LEU A 248 -3.59 15.82 -4.55
N ILE A 249 -3.08 15.30 -3.43
CA ILE A 249 -1.65 15.41 -3.07
C ILE A 249 -0.77 14.72 -4.12
N VAL A 250 -1.16 13.54 -4.60
CA VAL A 250 -0.48 12.83 -5.68
C VAL A 250 -0.48 13.66 -6.96
N ILE A 251 -1.60 14.28 -7.33
CA ILE A 251 -1.68 15.18 -8.51
C ILE A 251 -0.71 16.36 -8.36
N VAL A 252 -0.77 17.09 -7.25
CA VAL A 252 0.11 18.25 -7.00
C VAL A 252 1.57 17.85 -7.02
N GLY A 253 1.93 16.75 -6.35
CA GLY A 253 3.30 16.23 -6.30
C GLY A 253 3.82 15.82 -7.68
N THR A 254 3.02 15.10 -8.45
CA THR A 254 3.42 14.60 -9.78
C THR A 254 3.47 15.70 -10.84
N LEU A 255 2.63 16.74 -10.76
CA LEU A 255 2.74 17.93 -11.60
C LEU A 255 4.04 18.69 -11.32
N ARG A 256 4.40 18.86 -10.04
CA ARG A 256 5.67 19.49 -9.64
C ARG A 256 6.89 18.67 -10.06
N ASP A 257 6.81 17.34 -10.02
CA ASP A 257 7.89 16.48 -10.51
C ASP A 257 8.12 16.63 -12.01
N VAL A 258 7.08 16.95 -12.79
CA VAL A 258 7.20 17.20 -14.23
C VAL A 258 7.73 18.61 -14.51
N SER A 259 7.33 19.62 -13.72
CA SER A 259 7.77 21.00 -13.93
C SER A 259 9.21 21.24 -13.46
N ASN A 260 9.67 20.50 -12.46
CA ASN A 260 10.99 20.68 -11.87
C ASN A 260 11.93 19.54 -12.23
N ILE A 261 12.91 19.82 -13.09
CA ILE A 261 14.05 18.91 -13.33
C ILE A 261 15.02 19.08 -12.15
N ASN A 262 14.72 18.44 -11.02
CA ASN A 262 15.63 18.46 -9.90
C ASN A 262 16.77 17.44 -10.14
N THR A 263 18.00 17.93 -10.26
CA THR A 263 19.22 17.13 -10.53
C THR A 263 19.92 16.60 -9.27
N GLY A 264 19.38 16.87 -8.07
CA GLY A 264 19.92 16.35 -6.81
C GLY A 264 19.70 14.83 -6.59
N GLY A 265 20.51 14.25 -5.69
CA GLY A 265 20.39 12.85 -5.28
C GLY A 265 19.07 12.51 -4.59
N LYS A 266 18.75 11.21 -4.47
CA LYS A 266 17.52 10.74 -3.82
C LYS A 266 17.49 11.08 -2.34
N SER A 267 16.41 11.70 -1.87
CA SER A 267 16.21 11.95 -0.44
C SER A 267 16.04 10.65 0.36
N LEU A 268 16.15 10.72 1.69
CA LEU A 268 15.91 9.56 2.56
C LEU A 268 14.50 9.00 2.37
N LEU A 269 13.48 9.87 2.26
CA LEU A 269 12.10 9.45 2.01
C LEU A 269 11.94 8.74 0.65
N GLU A 270 12.67 9.15 -0.39
CA GLU A 270 12.68 8.43 -1.66
C GLU A 270 13.30 7.04 -1.52
N LYS A 271 14.41 6.92 -0.79
CA LYS A 271 15.06 5.61 -0.54
C LYS A 271 14.20 4.67 0.30
N LEU A 272 13.43 5.22 1.25
CA LEU A 272 12.41 4.48 2.01
C LEU A 272 11.26 4.07 1.11
N GLY A 273 10.80 4.96 0.22
CA GLY A 273 9.79 4.67 -0.79
C GLY A 273 10.17 3.53 -1.73
N ASP A 274 11.40 3.54 -2.24
CA ASP A 274 11.94 2.47 -3.08
C ASP A 274 11.88 1.11 -2.38
N ARG A 275 12.16 1.09 -1.07
CA ARG A 275 12.20 -0.13 -0.23
C ARG A 275 10.90 -0.42 0.53
N SER A 276 9.87 0.39 0.33
CA SER A 276 8.63 0.36 1.12
C SER A 276 7.96 -1.01 1.13
N TYR A 277 7.99 -1.73 0.01
CA TYR A 277 7.39 -3.06 -0.09
C TYR A 277 8.09 -4.10 0.80
N GLY A 278 9.43 -4.11 0.81
CA GLY A 278 10.19 -5.02 1.69
C GLY A 278 10.01 -4.70 3.17
N ILE A 279 9.96 -3.41 3.52
CA ILE A 279 9.64 -2.95 4.87
C ILE A 279 8.22 -3.41 5.26
N TYR A 280 7.26 -3.23 4.36
CA TYR A 280 5.86 -3.62 4.56
C TYR A 280 5.70 -5.13 4.76
N LEU A 281 6.43 -5.98 4.04
CA LEU A 281 6.28 -7.44 4.18
C LEU A 281 6.81 -7.99 5.52
N LEU A 282 7.88 -7.42 6.06
CA LEU A 282 8.56 -7.97 7.23
C LEU A 282 8.20 -7.32 8.56
N HIS A 283 7.56 -6.14 8.56
CA HIS A 283 7.38 -5.41 9.81
C HIS A 283 6.52 -6.15 10.86
N VAL A 284 5.34 -6.67 10.48
CA VAL A 284 4.47 -7.38 11.43
C VAL A 284 5.13 -8.65 11.98
N PRO A 285 5.71 -9.56 11.17
CA PRO A 285 6.37 -10.76 11.69
C PRO A 285 7.50 -10.44 12.68
N VAL A 286 8.31 -9.42 12.37
CA VAL A 286 9.41 -9.00 13.25
C VAL A 286 8.88 -8.40 14.56
N ILE A 287 7.89 -7.50 14.49
CA ILE A 287 7.25 -6.90 15.68
C ILE A 287 6.66 -7.99 16.58
N VAL A 288 5.83 -8.88 16.01
CA VAL A 288 5.16 -9.96 16.75
C VAL A 288 6.18 -10.90 17.39
N PHE A 289 7.24 -11.26 16.66
CA PHE A 289 8.29 -12.13 17.21
C PHE A 289 8.98 -11.50 18.42
N ILE A 290 9.37 -10.22 18.32
CA ILE A 290 10.08 -9.52 19.41
C ILE A 290 9.19 -9.42 20.64
N TYR A 291 7.93 -9.05 20.48
CA TYR A 291 7.02 -8.92 21.63
C TYR A 291 6.69 -10.26 22.28
N ASN A 292 6.46 -11.31 21.48
CA ASN A 292 6.24 -12.64 22.04
C ASN A 292 7.48 -13.18 22.76
N SER A 293 8.68 -12.88 22.25
CA SER A 293 9.93 -13.29 22.89
C SER A 293 10.16 -12.55 24.20
N MET A 294 9.95 -11.23 24.21
CA MET A 294 10.05 -10.42 25.43
C MET A 294 9.02 -10.83 26.48
N LYS A 295 7.77 -11.08 26.06
CA LYS A 295 6.71 -11.59 26.95
C LYS A 295 7.07 -12.96 27.53
N ALA A 296 7.65 -13.86 26.74
CA ALA A 296 8.05 -15.19 27.22
C ALA A 296 9.19 -15.13 28.25
N HIS A 297 10.16 -14.21 28.09
CA HIS A 297 11.32 -14.10 29.00
C HIS A 297 11.04 -13.23 30.23
N TYR A 298 10.29 -12.13 30.08
CA TYR A 298 10.09 -11.12 31.12
C TYR A 298 8.65 -11.00 31.62
N GLY A 299 7.73 -11.84 31.14
CA GLY A 299 6.30 -11.83 31.47
C GLY A 299 5.49 -10.69 30.81
N LYS A 300 6.15 -9.67 30.26
CA LYS A 300 5.53 -8.54 29.54
C LYS A 300 6.43 -7.96 28.46
N ALA A 301 5.83 -7.35 27.44
CA ALA A 301 6.53 -6.45 26.52
C ALA A 301 6.37 -4.99 27.01
N ASN A 302 7.45 -4.21 27.00
CA ASN A 302 7.48 -2.81 27.48
C ASN A 302 7.93 -1.86 26.36
N GLU A 303 8.09 -0.58 26.68
CA GLU A 303 8.55 0.44 25.71
C GLU A 303 9.90 0.10 25.06
N VAL A 304 10.83 -0.49 25.82
CA VAL A 304 12.12 -0.93 25.31
C VAL A 304 11.95 -1.97 24.22
N ALA A 305 11.05 -2.95 24.42
CA ALA A 305 10.67 -3.89 23.37
C ALA A 305 10.11 -3.16 22.15
N GLY A 306 9.31 -2.11 22.37
CA GLY A 306 8.80 -1.22 21.33
C GLY A 306 9.88 -0.61 20.44
N PHE A 307 10.89 0.02 21.05
CA PHE A 307 12.02 0.60 20.33
C PHE A 307 12.91 -0.45 19.64
N ILE A 308 13.12 -1.61 20.27
CA ILE A 308 13.85 -2.73 19.65
C ILE A 308 13.10 -3.24 18.42
N ALA A 309 11.78 -3.43 18.52
CA ALA A 309 10.93 -3.82 17.39
C ALA A 309 10.97 -2.78 16.27
N LEU A 310 10.91 -1.49 16.63
CA LEU A 310 11.04 -0.40 15.68
C LEU A 310 12.37 -0.45 14.92
N ALA A 311 13.48 -0.57 15.64
CA ALA A 311 14.81 -0.58 15.04
C ALA A 311 15.03 -1.83 14.16
N LEU A 312 14.74 -3.03 14.68
CA LEU A 312 14.99 -4.27 13.96
C LEU A 312 14.11 -4.43 12.72
N ALA A 313 12.83 -4.08 12.80
CA ALA A 313 11.96 -4.17 11.63
C ALA A 313 12.35 -3.15 10.54
N LEU A 314 12.84 -1.95 10.89
CA LEU A 314 13.38 -1.02 9.89
C LEU A 314 14.68 -1.54 9.26
N ILE A 315 15.60 -2.06 10.06
CA ILE A 315 16.88 -2.59 9.57
C ILE A 315 16.64 -3.79 8.65
N LEU A 316 15.92 -4.80 9.13
CA LEU A 316 15.63 -6.01 8.35
C LEU A 316 14.78 -5.68 7.11
N GLY A 317 13.76 -4.84 7.27
CA GLY A 317 12.93 -4.35 6.17
C GLY A 317 13.72 -3.56 5.13
N TRP A 318 14.71 -2.77 5.55
CA TRP A 318 15.59 -2.02 4.64
C TRP A 318 16.46 -2.94 3.78
N TYR A 319 17.12 -3.93 4.40
CA TYR A 319 17.94 -4.90 3.66
C TYR A 319 17.09 -5.78 2.76
N PHE A 320 15.94 -6.26 3.26
CA PHE A 320 15.00 -7.02 2.45
C PHE A 320 14.39 -6.20 1.31
N GLY A 321 14.14 -4.91 1.50
CA GLY A 321 13.77 -3.99 0.43
C GLY A 321 14.87 -3.84 -0.63
N GLY A 322 16.14 -3.93 -0.24
CA GLY A 322 17.26 -4.04 -1.18
C GLY A 322 17.22 -5.33 -2.00
N LEU A 323 16.90 -6.45 -1.36
CA LEU A 323 16.69 -7.75 -2.03
C LEU A 323 15.50 -7.71 -3.00
N ASP A 324 14.36 -7.11 -2.60
CA ASP A 324 13.20 -6.87 -3.47
C ASP A 324 13.60 -6.14 -4.77
N ILE A 325 14.29 -5.01 -4.63
CA ILE A 325 14.76 -4.23 -5.79
C ILE A 325 15.69 -5.06 -6.68
N PHE A 326 16.60 -5.83 -6.08
CA PHE A 326 17.50 -6.72 -6.80
C PHE A 326 16.73 -7.79 -7.58
N MET A 327 15.82 -8.51 -6.92
CA MET A 327 14.99 -9.56 -7.53
C MET A 327 14.17 -8.99 -8.68
N HIS A 328 13.52 -7.84 -8.47
CA HIS A 328 12.72 -7.20 -9.51
C HIS A 328 13.57 -6.83 -10.73
N ARG A 329 14.78 -6.29 -10.54
CA ARG A 329 15.71 -5.97 -11.63
C ARG A 329 16.11 -7.21 -12.42
N VAL A 330 16.53 -8.28 -11.74
CA VAL A 330 16.96 -9.53 -12.38
C VAL A 330 15.82 -10.16 -13.18
N LEU A 331 14.63 -10.27 -12.58
CA LEU A 331 13.46 -10.82 -13.26
C LEU A 331 13.00 -9.97 -14.44
N LYS A 332 13.08 -8.64 -14.31
CA LYS A 332 12.76 -7.73 -15.41
C LYS A 332 13.73 -7.95 -16.59
N GLU A 333 15.03 -8.02 -16.33
CA GLU A 333 16.04 -8.27 -17.37
C GLU A 333 15.85 -9.63 -18.04
N TYR A 334 15.49 -10.67 -17.28
CA TYR A 334 15.26 -12.02 -17.79
C TYR A 334 14.02 -12.11 -18.70
N PHE A 335 12.87 -11.58 -18.25
CA PHE A 335 11.60 -11.73 -18.97
C PHE A 335 11.37 -10.70 -20.09
N PHE A 336 11.97 -9.51 -19.99
CA PHE A 336 11.71 -8.39 -20.91
C PHE A 336 12.97 -7.86 -21.61
N GLY A 337 14.15 -8.39 -21.28
CA GLY A 337 15.43 -7.96 -21.86
C GLY A 337 15.92 -6.60 -21.33
N LYS A 338 17.20 -6.30 -21.55
CA LYS A 338 17.86 -5.07 -21.07
C LYS A 338 17.32 -3.76 -21.69
N ARG A 339 16.50 -3.83 -22.75
CA ARG A 339 16.04 -2.66 -23.53
C ARG A 339 14.72 -2.04 -23.04
N GLU A 340 13.94 -2.68 -22.14
CA GLU A 340 12.77 -2.04 -21.53
C GLU A 340 13.17 -1.07 -20.40
N LYS A 341 13.68 0.11 -20.78
CA LYS A 341 13.81 1.25 -19.86
C LYS A 341 12.48 1.99 -19.78
N LEU A 342 11.78 1.85 -18.66
CA LEU A 342 10.71 2.75 -18.22
C LEU A 342 10.88 3.02 -16.73
#